data_AF-A0A8S0G4F7-F1
#
_entry.id   AF-A0A8S0G4F7-F1
#
_cell.length_a   1.000
_cell.length_b   1.000
_cell.length_c   1.000
_cell.angle_alpha   90.00
_cell.angle_beta   90.00
_cell.angle_gamma   90.00
#
_symmetry.space_group_name_H-M   'P 1'
#
loop_
_entity.id
_entity.type
_entity.pdbx_description
1 polymer ?
#
loop_
_entity_poly.entity_id
_entity_poly.type
_entity_poly.pdbx_seq_one_letter_code
_entity_poly.pdbx_strand_id
1 'polypeptide(L)'
;MNNSRLIDALAKDKNYSASKWDQRYREFTTLLQQTSTFSEPETDGLVKRLWYERDNGIASIRQGVPSLAEYQQSLPLLRELTERIRQQPDEETYQYVGNALQQAKENGLLKRMYRSLRNRVFAAFSPENYTSTVDENAFSKAAEFLNQHFHLGLALTGNWLQKNYELKQAIPPRPIS
;
A
#
# COMPACT_ATOMS: atom_id res chain seq x y z
N MET A 1 15.58 28.31 -2.88
CA MET A 1 16.30 27.04 -3.11
C MET A 1 15.26 26.02 -3.56
N ASN A 2 15.46 25.30 -4.66
CA ASN A 2 14.44 24.43 -5.24
C ASN A 2 14.35 23.12 -4.42
N ASN A 3 13.25 22.91 -3.68
CA ASN A 3 13.06 21.80 -2.73
C ASN A 3 13.36 20.41 -3.33
N SER A 4 13.14 20.24 -4.64
CA SER A 4 13.49 19.01 -5.38
C SER A 4 14.96 18.63 -5.26
N ARG A 5 15.90 19.58 -5.35
CA ARG A 5 17.35 19.29 -5.31
C ARG A 5 17.81 18.83 -3.92
N LEU A 6 17.14 19.28 -2.86
CA LEU A 6 17.47 18.91 -1.49
C LEU A 6 17.01 17.47 -1.18
N ILE A 7 15.81 17.10 -1.63
CA ILE A 7 15.27 15.74 -1.47
C ILE A 7 16.11 14.72 -2.25
N ASP A 8 16.50 15.06 -3.48
CA ASP A 8 17.35 14.19 -4.30
C ASP A 8 18.76 14.00 -3.69
N ALA A 9 19.34 15.06 -3.13
CA ALA A 9 20.63 14.99 -2.45
C ALA A 9 20.55 14.10 -1.20
N LEU A 10 19.52 14.26 -0.36
CA LEU A 10 19.31 13.44 0.84
C LEU A 10 19.04 11.96 0.51
N ALA A 11 18.34 11.69 -0.60
CA ALA A 11 18.09 10.33 -1.05
C ALA A 11 19.36 9.62 -1.56
N LYS A 12 20.24 10.34 -2.26
CA LYS A 12 21.55 9.84 -2.72
C LYS A 12 22.52 9.62 -1.56
N ASP A 13 22.58 10.56 -0.61
CA ASP A 13 23.50 10.53 0.53
C ASP A 13 23.25 9.32 1.47
N LYS A 14 21.99 8.87 1.57
CA LYS A 14 21.62 7.71 2.40
C LYS A 14 21.66 6.35 1.69
N ASN A 15 22.10 6.31 0.42
CA ASN A 15 22.21 5.09 -0.41
C ASN A 15 20.95 4.19 -0.39
N TYR A 16 19.76 4.81 -0.42
CA TYR A 16 18.48 4.10 -0.25
C TYR A 16 18.22 3.01 -1.31
N SER A 17 18.74 3.20 -2.53
CA SER A 17 18.65 2.22 -3.63
C SER A 17 19.41 0.92 -3.36
N ALA A 18 20.40 0.95 -2.47
CA ALA A 18 21.12 -0.24 -2.03
C ALA A 18 20.46 -0.91 -0.80
N SER A 19 19.35 -0.36 -0.28
CA SER A 19 18.69 -0.93 0.88
C SER A 19 17.98 -2.24 0.53
N LYS A 20 18.04 -3.21 1.44
CA LYS A 20 17.30 -4.48 1.32
C LYS A 20 15.79 -4.26 1.15
N TRP A 21 15.25 -3.18 1.69
CA TRP A 21 13.84 -2.82 1.50
C TRP A 21 13.55 -2.38 0.07
N ASP A 22 14.33 -1.47 -0.52
CA ASP A 22 14.12 -0.99 -1.90
C ASP A 22 14.24 -2.13 -2.92
N GLN A 23 15.20 -3.04 -2.72
CA GLN A 23 15.33 -4.25 -3.54
C GLN A 23 14.07 -5.13 -3.48
N ARG A 24 13.60 -5.46 -2.27
CA ARG A 24 12.38 -6.28 -2.09
C ARG A 24 11.12 -5.58 -2.57
N TYR A 25 11.07 -4.26 -2.46
CA TYR A 25 9.97 -3.43 -2.95
C TYR A 25 9.90 -3.50 -4.48
N ARG A 26 11.02 -3.27 -5.17
CA ARG A 26 11.11 -3.33 -6.64
C ARG A 26 10.84 -4.73 -7.19
N GLU A 27 11.42 -5.75 -6.55
CA GLU A 27 11.18 -7.16 -6.89
C GLU A 27 9.68 -7.46 -6.84
N PHE A 28 9.02 -7.09 -5.73
CA PHE A 28 7.64 -7.46 -5.54
C PHE A 28 6.68 -6.67 -6.44
N THR A 29 6.86 -5.35 -6.54
CA THR A 29 6.02 -4.52 -7.42
C THR A 29 6.16 -4.93 -8.88
N THR A 30 7.37 -5.24 -9.35
CA THR A 30 7.60 -5.81 -10.70
C THR A 30 6.86 -7.14 -10.89
N LEU A 31 6.96 -8.04 -9.90
CA LEU A 31 6.28 -9.34 -9.96
C LEU A 31 4.75 -9.20 -10.01
N LEU A 32 4.19 -8.27 -9.23
CA LEU A 32 2.75 -7.98 -9.25
C LEU A 32 2.30 -7.40 -10.60
N GLN A 33 3.11 -6.53 -11.22
CA GLN A 33 2.84 -5.97 -12.55
C GLN A 33 2.88 -7.03 -13.66
N GLN A 34 3.75 -8.04 -13.53
CA GLN A 34 3.88 -9.14 -14.48
C GLN A 34 2.81 -10.23 -14.29
N THR A 35 2.10 -10.23 -13.15
CA THR A 35 1.07 -11.22 -12.85
C THR A 35 -0.25 -10.82 -13.51
N SER A 36 -0.76 -11.67 -14.41
CA SER A 36 -1.92 -11.35 -15.24
C SER A 36 -3.27 -11.47 -14.53
N THR A 37 -3.36 -12.31 -13.50
CA THR A 37 -4.59 -12.54 -12.73
C THR A 37 -4.23 -13.01 -11.33
N PHE A 38 -5.06 -12.68 -10.34
CA PHE A 38 -5.02 -13.27 -9.01
C PHE A 38 -6.16 -14.25 -8.78
N SER A 39 -7.01 -14.54 -9.77
CA SER A 39 -8.22 -15.35 -9.57
C SER A 39 -7.97 -16.85 -9.34
N GLU A 40 -6.75 -17.31 -9.59
CA GLU A 40 -6.39 -18.74 -9.59
C GLU A 40 -5.41 -19.12 -8.47
N PRO A 41 -5.44 -20.37 -7.97
CA PRO A 41 -4.60 -20.85 -6.86
C PRO A 41 -3.08 -20.70 -7.08
N GLU A 42 -2.61 -20.67 -8.32
CA GLU A 42 -1.21 -20.49 -8.69
C GLU A 42 -0.64 -19.17 -8.14
N THR A 43 -1.50 -18.18 -7.90
CA THR A 43 -1.13 -16.88 -7.35
C THR A 43 -1.34 -16.73 -5.85
N ASP A 44 -1.82 -17.77 -5.15
CA ASP A 44 -2.09 -17.73 -3.72
C ASP A 44 -0.83 -17.41 -2.88
N GLY A 45 0.36 -17.75 -3.39
CA GLY A 45 1.63 -17.34 -2.77
C GLY A 45 1.80 -15.82 -2.72
N LEU A 46 1.38 -15.11 -3.77
CA LEU A 46 1.42 -13.65 -3.84
C LEU A 46 0.30 -13.02 -2.99
N VAL A 47 -0.90 -13.61 -3.00
CA VAL A 47 -2.00 -13.20 -2.11
C VAL A 47 -1.57 -13.33 -0.64
N LYS A 48 -0.87 -14.42 -0.28
CA LYS A 48 -0.30 -14.62 1.05
C LYS A 48 0.71 -13.53 1.42
N ARG A 49 1.62 -13.20 0.50
CA ARG A 49 2.58 -12.12 0.68
C ARG A 49 1.89 -10.76 0.85
N LEU A 50 0.78 -10.51 0.16
CA LEU A 50 0.00 -9.26 0.25
C LEU A 50 -0.83 -9.13 1.53
N TRP A 51 -1.40 -10.21 2.06
CA TRP A 51 -2.40 -10.15 3.13
C TRP A 51 -1.97 -10.80 4.46
N TYR A 52 -1.00 -11.71 4.45
CA TYR A 52 -0.63 -12.46 5.65
C TYR A 52 0.79 -12.16 6.14
N GLU A 53 1.76 -12.07 5.22
CA GLU A 53 3.15 -11.84 5.61
C GLU A 53 3.32 -10.48 6.29
N ARG A 54 4.02 -10.46 7.42
CA ARG A 54 4.23 -9.24 8.21
C ARG A 54 5.15 -8.25 7.51
N ASP A 55 6.23 -8.75 6.92
CA ASP A 55 7.19 -7.98 6.12
C ASP A 55 7.21 -8.54 4.70
N ASN A 56 6.57 -7.83 3.78
CA ASN A 56 6.32 -8.31 2.43
C ASN A 56 7.07 -7.53 1.34
N GLY A 57 7.92 -6.57 1.73
CA GLY A 57 8.60 -5.66 0.80
C GLY A 57 7.82 -4.39 0.45
N ILE A 58 6.52 -4.29 0.75
CA ILE A 58 5.75 -3.03 0.62
C ILE A 58 5.77 -2.28 1.94
N ALA A 59 5.18 -2.89 2.98
CA ALA A 59 5.07 -2.31 4.30
C ALA A 59 5.11 -3.39 5.38
N SER A 60 5.85 -3.10 6.44
CA SER A 60 5.97 -4.00 7.60
C SER A 60 4.85 -3.75 8.61
N ILE A 61 3.97 -4.74 8.80
CA ILE A 61 2.86 -4.72 9.75
C ILE A 61 3.17 -5.77 10.84
N ARG A 62 3.76 -5.30 11.95
CA ARG A 62 4.20 -6.19 13.05
C ARG A 62 3.04 -6.78 13.84
N GLN A 63 1.95 -6.01 13.99
CA GLN A 63 0.74 -6.39 14.69
C GLN A 63 -0.46 -6.10 13.80
N GLY A 64 -1.51 -6.93 13.90
CA GLY A 64 -2.74 -6.73 13.12
C GLY A 64 -2.75 -7.43 11.76
N VAL A 65 -1.99 -8.51 11.57
CA VAL A 65 -2.27 -9.52 10.52
C VAL A 65 -3.27 -10.57 11.02
N PRO A 66 -4.04 -11.24 10.14
CA PRO A 66 -4.90 -12.36 10.54
C PRO A 66 -4.09 -13.54 11.09
N SER A 67 -4.76 -14.41 11.85
CA SER A 67 -4.14 -15.71 12.18
C SER A 67 -4.01 -16.57 10.91
N LEU A 68 -3.19 -17.61 10.94
CA LEU A 68 -3.06 -18.50 9.78
C LEU A 68 -4.40 -19.15 9.41
N ALA A 69 -5.17 -19.62 10.39
CA ALA A 69 -6.48 -20.22 10.17
C ALA A 69 -7.48 -19.21 9.58
N GLU A 70 -7.48 -17.98 10.10
CA GLU A 70 -8.31 -16.90 9.58
C GLU A 70 -7.94 -16.52 8.14
N TYR A 71 -6.63 -16.45 7.83
CA TYR A 71 -6.14 -16.23 6.47
C TYR A 71 -6.57 -17.36 5.53
N GLN A 72 -6.38 -18.61 5.92
CA GLN A 72 -6.74 -19.77 5.10
C GLN A 72 -8.24 -19.82 4.80
N GLN A 73 -9.07 -19.52 5.80
CA GLN A 73 -10.53 -19.47 5.63
C GLN A 73 -10.97 -18.31 4.74
N SER A 74 -10.29 -17.15 4.81
CA SER A 74 -10.62 -15.96 4.03
C SER A 74 -9.93 -15.89 2.66
N LEU A 75 -9.08 -16.86 2.31
CA LEU A 75 -8.31 -16.86 1.06
C LEU A 75 -9.17 -16.62 -0.20
N PRO A 76 -10.35 -17.26 -0.39
CA PRO A 76 -11.19 -16.99 -1.56
C PRO A 76 -11.63 -15.52 -1.67
N LEU A 77 -11.98 -14.89 -0.54
CA LEU A 77 -12.31 -13.47 -0.49
C LEU A 77 -11.08 -12.62 -0.81
N LEU A 78 -9.96 -12.88 -0.16
CA LEU A 78 -8.72 -12.10 -0.36
C LEU A 78 -8.23 -12.19 -1.80
N ARG A 79 -8.46 -13.33 -2.46
CA ARG A 79 -8.17 -13.54 -3.87
C ARG A 79 -8.98 -12.61 -4.77
N GLU A 80 -10.30 -12.60 -4.59
CA GLU A 80 -11.23 -11.74 -5.33
C GLU A 80 -10.92 -10.24 -5.13
N LEU A 81 -10.67 -9.83 -3.89
CA LEU A 81 -10.31 -8.46 -3.58
C LEU A 81 -8.98 -8.05 -4.22
N THR A 82 -8.00 -8.95 -4.23
CA THR A 82 -6.69 -8.70 -4.88
C THR A 82 -6.85 -8.51 -6.38
N GLU A 83 -7.65 -9.35 -7.04
CA GLU A 83 -7.89 -9.22 -8.48
C GLU A 83 -8.58 -7.91 -8.84
N ARG A 84 -9.58 -7.48 -8.05
CA ARG A 84 -10.23 -6.17 -8.28
C ARG A 84 -9.24 -5.01 -8.15
N ILE A 85 -8.40 -5.03 -7.12
CA ILE A 85 -7.38 -3.99 -6.94
C ILE A 85 -6.39 -4.01 -8.10
N ARG A 86 -5.96 -5.18 -8.58
CA ARG A 86 -5.07 -5.30 -9.75
C ARG A 86 -5.71 -4.68 -11.00
N GLN A 87 -6.99 -4.93 -11.22
CA GLN A 87 -7.71 -4.42 -12.40
C GLN A 87 -7.90 -2.90 -12.33
N GLN A 88 -8.28 -2.36 -11.16
CA GLN A 88 -8.63 -0.96 -11.03
C GLN A 88 -8.39 -0.45 -9.59
N PRO A 89 -7.16 -0.02 -9.25
CA PRO A 89 -6.77 0.42 -7.90
C PRO A 89 -7.21 1.88 -7.59
N ASP A 90 -8.50 2.16 -7.75
CA ASP A 90 -9.10 3.48 -7.58
C ASP A 90 -10.02 3.59 -6.35
N GLU A 91 -10.70 4.73 -6.24
CA GLU A 91 -11.59 5.03 -5.12
C GLU A 91 -12.79 4.09 -5.06
N GLU A 92 -13.39 3.71 -6.19
CA GLU A 92 -14.53 2.80 -6.22
C GLU A 92 -14.13 1.43 -5.66
N THR A 93 -13.02 0.88 -6.15
CA THR A 93 -12.48 -0.38 -5.65
C THR A 93 -12.07 -0.27 -4.19
N TYR A 94 -11.55 0.87 -3.75
CA TYR A 94 -11.16 1.08 -2.35
C TYR A 94 -12.35 1.04 -1.38
N GLN A 95 -13.48 1.63 -1.79
CA GLN A 95 -14.73 1.55 -1.05
C GLN A 95 -15.30 0.14 -1.08
N TYR A 96 -15.32 -0.52 -2.24
CA TYR A 96 -15.77 -1.91 -2.36
C TYR A 96 -14.99 -2.85 -1.45
N VAL A 97 -13.65 -2.81 -1.52
CA VAL A 97 -12.78 -3.64 -0.68
C VAL A 97 -12.96 -3.30 0.80
N GLY A 98 -13.17 -2.02 1.12
CA GLY A 98 -13.52 -1.58 2.45
C GLY A 98 -14.77 -2.25 3.00
N ASN A 99 -15.85 -2.22 2.21
CA ASN A 99 -17.14 -2.79 2.57
C ASN A 99 -17.08 -4.31 2.66
N ALA A 100 -16.41 -4.98 1.71
CA ALA A 100 -16.26 -6.44 1.72
C ALA A 100 -15.51 -6.94 2.96
N LEU A 101 -14.41 -6.29 3.34
CA LEU A 101 -13.68 -6.62 4.56
C LEU A 101 -14.52 -6.33 5.83
N GLN A 102 -15.31 -5.26 5.82
CA GLN A 102 -16.19 -4.91 6.94
C GLN A 102 -17.33 -5.93 7.10
N GLN A 103 -17.92 -6.40 5.99
CA GLN A 103 -18.91 -7.48 5.99
C GLN A 103 -18.31 -8.82 6.42
N ALA A 104 -17.12 -9.16 5.93
CA ALA A 104 -16.40 -10.36 6.35
C ALA A 104 -16.12 -10.36 7.86
N LYS A 105 -15.84 -9.18 8.44
CA LYS A 105 -15.75 -9.03 9.88
C LYS A 105 -17.09 -9.27 10.59
N GLU A 106 -18.16 -8.65 10.09
CA GLU A 106 -19.51 -8.78 10.68
C GLU A 106 -20.04 -10.22 10.65
N ASN A 107 -19.69 -10.96 9.59
CA ASN A 107 -20.06 -12.36 9.43
C ASN A 107 -19.09 -13.34 10.13
N GLY A 108 -18.10 -12.84 10.87
CA GLY A 108 -17.15 -13.64 11.64
C GLY A 108 -16.06 -14.34 10.82
N LEU A 109 -15.99 -14.12 9.50
CA LEU A 109 -14.90 -14.61 8.65
C LEU A 109 -13.57 -13.93 9.00
N LEU A 110 -13.63 -12.65 9.38
CA LEU A 110 -12.51 -11.87 9.89
C LEU A 110 -12.79 -11.42 11.33
N LYS A 111 -11.77 -11.37 12.16
CA LYS A 111 -11.87 -10.93 13.56
C LYS A 111 -11.91 -9.41 13.69
N ARG A 112 -11.42 -8.69 12.68
CA ARG A 112 -11.33 -7.23 12.67
C ARG A 112 -11.29 -6.68 11.25
N MET A 113 -11.41 -5.36 11.16
CA MET A 113 -11.22 -4.64 9.91
C MET A 113 -9.74 -4.38 9.66
N TYR A 114 -9.17 -5.03 8.65
CA TYR A 114 -7.74 -4.99 8.34
C TYR A 114 -7.35 -3.78 7.44
N ARG A 115 -7.59 -2.56 7.94
CA ARG A 115 -7.38 -1.31 7.17
C ARG A 115 -5.97 -1.16 6.60
N SER A 116 -4.94 -1.41 7.42
CA SER A 116 -3.55 -1.31 6.98
C SER A 116 -3.17 -2.36 5.93
N LEU A 117 -3.81 -3.55 5.95
CA LEU A 117 -3.61 -4.55 4.90
C LEU A 117 -4.25 -4.11 3.59
N ARG A 118 -5.48 -3.58 3.62
CA ARG A 118 -6.11 -2.97 2.44
C ARG A 118 -5.18 -1.91 1.83
N ASN A 119 -4.75 -0.94 2.63
CA ASN A 119 -3.87 0.14 2.18
C ASN A 119 -2.57 -0.39 1.58
N ARG A 120 -2.00 -1.44 2.18
CA ARG A 120 -0.79 -2.11 1.67
C ARG A 120 -0.98 -2.71 0.28
N VAL A 121 -2.13 -3.32 0.02
CA VAL A 121 -2.41 -3.92 -1.29
C VAL A 121 -2.56 -2.85 -2.36
N PHE A 122 -3.27 -1.74 -2.07
CA PHE A 122 -3.32 -0.59 -2.98
C PHE A 122 -1.93 0.00 -3.25
N ALA A 123 -1.11 0.19 -2.22
CA ALA A 123 0.27 0.67 -2.39
C ALA A 123 1.16 -0.29 -3.20
N ALA A 124 0.84 -1.58 -3.22
CA ALA A 124 1.58 -2.57 -3.98
C ALA A 124 1.28 -2.53 -5.48
N PHE A 125 0.00 -2.29 -5.84
CA PHE A 125 -0.45 -2.25 -7.24
C PHE A 125 -0.30 -0.88 -7.90
N SER A 126 -0.26 0.20 -7.12
CA SER A 126 -0.05 1.55 -7.63
C SER A 126 1.05 2.30 -6.88
N PRO A 127 2.30 1.82 -6.95
CA PRO A 127 3.45 2.41 -6.27
C PRO A 127 3.76 3.87 -6.70
N GLU A 128 3.34 4.24 -7.92
CA GLU A 128 3.41 5.59 -8.47
C GLU A 128 2.40 6.55 -7.85
N ASN A 129 1.25 6.04 -7.39
CA ASN A 129 0.14 6.85 -6.87
C ASN A 129 0.07 6.85 -5.34
N TYR A 130 0.62 5.84 -4.66
CA TYR A 130 0.52 5.71 -3.21
C TYR A 130 1.88 5.45 -2.55
N THR A 131 1.97 5.76 -1.26
CA THR A 131 3.15 5.50 -0.43
C THR A 131 3.00 4.20 0.38
N SER A 132 4.12 3.64 0.84
CA SER A 132 4.17 2.46 1.71
C SER A 132 3.81 2.74 3.18
N THR A 133 3.43 3.98 3.54
CA THR A 133 2.93 4.30 4.88
C THR A 133 1.44 3.95 4.97
N VAL A 134 1.17 2.71 5.34
CA VAL A 134 -0.18 2.10 5.25
C VAL A 134 -1.05 2.31 6.49
N ASP A 135 -0.46 2.71 7.62
CA ASP A 135 -1.21 3.13 8.79
C ASP A 135 -1.71 4.57 8.59
N GLU A 136 -3.02 4.79 8.69
CA GLU A 136 -3.65 6.07 8.34
C GLU A 136 -3.25 7.19 9.30
N ASN A 137 -3.05 6.89 10.59
CA ASN A 137 -2.65 7.87 11.58
C ASN A 137 -1.18 8.28 11.38
N ALA A 138 -0.30 7.29 11.17
CA ALA A 138 1.11 7.54 10.89
C ALA A 138 1.28 8.30 9.57
N PHE A 139 0.53 7.91 8.54
CA PHE A 139 0.50 8.60 7.26
C PHE A 139 0.04 10.06 7.44
N SER A 140 -1.11 10.28 8.09
CA SER A 140 -1.68 11.64 8.22
C SER A 140 -0.71 12.57 8.96
N LYS A 141 -0.09 12.12 10.06
CA LYS A 141 0.92 12.90 10.77
C LYS A 141 2.13 13.25 9.89
N ALA A 142 2.62 12.31 9.10
CA ALA A 142 3.73 12.55 8.19
C ALA A 142 3.34 13.50 7.05
N ALA A 143 2.17 13.30 6.45
CA ALA A 143 1.65 14.13 5.36
C ALA A 143 1.42 15.57 5.83
N GLU A 144 0.83 15.77 7.01
CA GLU A 144 0.62 17.08 7.62
C GLU A 144 1.94 17.78 7.89
N PHE A 145 2.92 17.06 8.47
CA PHE A 145 4.26 17.61 8.69
C PHE A 145 4.92 18.05 7.38
N LEU A 146 4.89 17.22 6.34
CA LEU A 146 5.46 17.54 5.03
C LEU A 146 4.73 18.74 4.39
N ASN A 147 3.41 18.76 4.45
CA ASN A 147 2.59 19.84 3.90
C ASN A 147 2.90 21.18 4.57
N GLN A 148 3.02 21.20 5.89
CA GLN A 148 3.37 22.40 6.66
C GLN A 148 4.82 22.83 6.43
N HIS A 149 5.77 21.89 6.49
CA HIS A 149 7.20 22.21 6.45
C HIS A 149 7.66 22.66 5.05
N PHE A 150 7.08 22.08 3.99
CA PHE A 150 7.44 22.40 2.62
C PHE A 150 6.42 23.30 1.91
N HIS A 151 5.39 23.75 2.63
CA HIS A 151 4.31 24.59 2.11
C HIS A 151 3.68 24.03 0.82
N LEU A 152 3.31 22.74 0.86
CA LEU A 152 2.83 22.02 -0.34
C LEU A 152 1.42 22.44 -0.77
N GLY A 153 0.65 23.11 0.10
CA GLY A 153 -0.69 23.62 -0.22
C GLY A 153 -1.76 22.52 -0.34
N LEU A 154 -1.53 21.35 0.28
CA LEU A 154 -2.43 20.20 0.20
C LEU A 154 -3.61 20.36 1.16
N ALA A 155 -4.78 19.90 0.75
CA ALA A 155 -5.99 19.85 1.55
C ALA A 155 -5.99 18.70 2.56
N LEU A 156 -5.44 17.54 2.20
CA LEU A 156 -5.35 16.31 3.00
C LEU A 156 -6.71 15.88 3.58
N THR A 157 -7.78 16.01 2.80
CA THR A 157 -9.14 15.63 3.17
C THR A 157 -9.51 14.22 2.70
N GLY A 158 -10.48 13.60 3.37
CA GLY A 158 -11.02 12.30 2.94
C GLY A 158 -10.32 11.11 3.59
N ASN A 159 -10.30 9.97 2.89
CA ASN A 159 -9.70 8.73 3.39
C ASN A 159 -8.20 8.62 3.07
N TRP A 160 -7.54 7.58 3.57
CA TRP A 160 -6.12 7.32 3.29
C TRP A 160 -5.76 7.34 1.81
N LEU A 161 -6.58 6.76 0.91
CA LEU A 161 -6.28 6.69 -0.52
C LEU A 161 -6.18 8.09 -1.12
N GLN A 162 -7.19 8.93 -0.83
CA GLN A 162 -7.29 10.30 -1.34
C GLN A 162 -6.13 11.17 -0.87
N LYS A 163 -5.85 11.16 0.44
CA LYS A 163 -4.73 11.94 1.00
C LYS A 163 -3.39 11.46 0.48
N ASN A 164 -3.21 10.16 0.30
CA ASN A 164 -1.95 9.58 -0.15
C ASN A 164 -1.71 9.88 -1.63
N TYR A 165 -2.74 9.80 -2.46
CA TYR A 165 -2.70 10.27 -3.84
C TYR A 165 -2.28 11.73 -3.91
N GLU A 166 -2.98 12.61 -3.18
CA GLU A 166 -2.70 14.05 -3.16
C GLU A 166 -1.25 14.34 -2.76
N LEU A 167 -0.76 13.72 -1.66
CA LEU A 167 0.63 13.87 -1.24
C LEU A 167 1.60 13.38 -2.31
N LYS A 168 1.31 12.24 -2.95
CA LYS A 168 2.18 11.63 -3.94
C LYS A 168 2.31 12.50 -5.19
N GLN A 169 1.22 13.09 -5.66
CA GLN A 169 1.24 14.01 -6.81
C GLN A 169 2.02 15.30 -6.53
N ALA A 170 2.10 15.72 -5.26
CA ALA A 170 2.86 16.91 -4.85
C ALA A 170 4.38 16.67 -4.76
N ILE A 171 4.84 15.41 -4.76
CA ILE A 171 6.25 15.05 -4.66
C ILE A 171 6.74 14.68 -6.07
N PRO A 172 7.73 15.42 -6.63
CA PRO A 172 8.22 15.12 -7.98
C PRO A 172 8.78 13.69 -8.05
N PRO A 173 8.52 12.95 -9.16
CA PRO A 173 9.11 11.65 -9.36
C PRO A 173 10.64 11.78 -9.39
N ARG A 174 11.33 10.82 -8.78
CA ARG A 174 12.80 10.79 -8.78
C ARG A 174 13.25 10.65 -10.26
N PRO A 175 14.09 11.55 -10.80
CA PRO A 175 14.59 11.40 -12.16
C PRO A 175 15.35 10.07 -12.27
N ILE A 176 15.02 9.28 -13.28
CA ILE A 176 15.72 8.05 -13.60
C ILE A 176 17.10 8.47 -14.11
N SER A 177 18.13 8.23 -13.30
CA SER A 177 19.54 8.39 -13.67
C SER A 177 20.12 7.07 -14.16
#